data_AF-A0A2L2YPY8-F1
#
_entry.id   AF-A0A2L2YPY8-F1
#
_cell.length_a   1.000
_cell.length_b   1.000
_cell.length_c   1.000
_cell.angle_alpha   90.00
_cell.angle_beta   90.00
_cell.angle_gamma   90.00
#
_symmetry.space_group_name_H-M   'P 1'
#
loop_
_entity.id
_entity.type
_entity.pdbx_description
1 polymer ?
#
loop_
_entity_poly.entity_id
_entity_poly.type
_entity_poly.pdbx_seq_one_letter_code
_entity_poly.pdbx_strand_id
1 'polypeptide(L)'
;FASFMIHVIADGVTYTFGIFYVEFLKYYGSSKGTTAWVASIMVGTTYCIGPIASGLTNKYGCRAVTIAGAILASAGLMLSTISPNVQFLFFSIGLCTGSGFGLMYLPSIVSVTCYFEKQRAFATGIAVCGSGMGTLALAPR
;
A
#
# COMPACT_ATOMS: atom_id res chain seq x y z
N PHE A 1 9.92 9.82 -11.55
CA PHE A 1 10.41 9.99 -10.17
C PHE A 1 9.31 9.85 -9.12
N ALA A 2 8.21 10.60 -9.19
CA ALA A 2 7.09 10.46 -8.23
C ALA A 2 6.52 9.03 -8.16
N SER A 3 6.19 8.40 -9.30
CA SER A 3 5.73 6.99 -9.33
C SER A 3 6.77 5.99 -8.85
N PHE A 4 8.06 6.29 -8.98
CA PHE A 4 9.14 5.46 -8.46
C PHE A 4 9.15 5.50 -6.94
N MET A 5 9.11 6.69 -6.32
CA MET A 5 9.02 6.81 -4.86
C MET A 5 7.72 6.20 -4.30
N ILE A 6 6.60 6.33 -5.00
CA ILE A 6 5.34 5.71 -4.58
C ILE A 6 5.46 4.18 -4.57
N HIS A 7 6.07 3.57 -5.59
CA HIS A 7 6.28 2.12 -5.62
C HIS A 7 7.31 1.67 -4.56
N VAL A 8 8.41 2.40 -4.39
CA VAL A 8 9.39 2.15 -3.32
C VAL A 8 8.71 2.15 -1.94
N ILE A 9 7.84 3.13 -1.67
CA ILE A 9 7.13 3.25 -0.40
C ILE A 9 6.01 2.20 -0.30
N ALA A 10 5.23 2.00 -1.35
CA ALA A 10 4.11 1.06 -1.34
C ALA A 10 4.58 -0.38 -1.17
N ASP A 11 5.52 -0.82 -1.99
CA ASP A 11 6.08 -2.17 -1.91
C ASP A 11 6.98 -2.34 -0.69
N GLY A 12 7.76 -1.31 -0.34
CA GLY A 12 8.58 -1.31 0.88
C GLY A 12 7.74 -1.51 2.13
N VAL A 13 6.68 -0.72 2.29
CA VAL A 13 5.76 -0.85 3.43
C VAL A 13 5.02 -2.19 3.38
N THR A 14 4.56 -2.64 2.21
CA THR A 14 3.87 -3.94 2.07
C THR A 14 4.78 -5.11 2.48
N TYR A 15 6.06 -5.07 2.12
CA TYR A 15 7.04 -6.09 2.51
C TYR A 15 7.36 -6.06 4.00
N THR A 16 7.61 -4.87 4.56
CA THR A 16 7.79 -4.72 6.01
C THR A 16 6.53 -5.21 6.76
N PHE A 17 5.35 -4.98 6.19
CA PHE A 17 4.09 -5.49 6.71
C PHE A 17 4.03 -7.02 6.73
N GLY A 18 4.53 -7.68 5.67
CA GLY A 18 4.65 -9.14 5.61
C GLY A 18 5.55 -9.72 6.70
N ILE A 19 6.54 -8.97 7.18
CA ILE A 19 7.41 -9.37 8.30
C ILE A 19 6.69 -9.16 9.63
N PHE A 20 6.06 -8.00 9.83
CA PHE A 20 5.24 -7.73 11.01
C PHE A 20 4.10 -8.73 11.16
N TYR A 21 3.51 -9.20 10.04
CA TYR A 21 2.50 -10.26 10.04
C TYR A 21 2.98 -11.53 10.74
N VAL A 22 4.21 -11.99 10.46
CA VAL A 22 4.80 -13.18 11.07
C VAL A 22 5.06 -12.95 12.57
N GLU A 23 5.50 -11.75 12.93
CA GLU A 23 5.75 -11.37 14.32
C GLU A 23 4.43 -11.25 15.12
N PHE A 24 3.37 -10.67 14.53
CA PHE A 24 2.04 -10.63 15.13
C PHE A 24 1.45 -12.03 15.33
N LEU A 25 1.72 -12.95 14.41
CA LEU A 25 1.35 -14.37 14.53
C LEU A 25 2.00 -15.01 15.77
N LYS A 26 3.27 -14.71 16.02
CA LYS A 26 3.99 -15.15 17.23
C LYS A 26 3.52 -14.44 18.49
N TYR A 27 3.36 -13.12 18.44
CA TYR A 27 3.06 -12.28 19.61
C TYR A 27 1.66 -12.51 20.15
N TYR A 28 0.66 -12.58 19.28
CA TYR A 28 -0.74 -12.80 19.68
C TYR A 28 -1.12 -14.29 19.77
N GLY A 29 -0.21 -15.22 19.45
CA GLY A 29 -0.46 -16.68 19.49
C GLY A 29 -1.68 -17.13 18.69
N SER A 30 -2.16 -16.30 17.75
CA SER A 30 -3.45 -16.46 17.09
C SER A 30 -3.35 -17.44 15.92
N SER A 31 -4.45 -18.15 15.64
CA SER A 31 -4.53 -19.13 14.55
C SER A 31 -4.15 -18.49 13.22
N LYS A 32 -3.34 -19.20 12.40
CA LYS A 32 -2.88 -18.76 11.07
C LYS A 32 -4.01 -18.24 10.18
N GLY A 33 -5.22 -18.77 10.36
CA GLY A 33 -6.41 -18.32 9.64
C GLY A 33 -6.79 -16.88 9.95
N THR A 34 -6.81 -16.49 11.24
CA THR A 34 -7.19 -15.14 11.68
C THR A 34 -6.24 -14.10 11.10
N THR A 35 -4.94 -14.37 11.14
CA THR A 35 -3.96 -13.44 10.60
C THR A 35 -4.09 -13.34 9.08
N ALA A 36 -4.29 -14.47 8.36
CA ALA A 36 -4.48 -14.46 6.91
C ALA A 36 -5.66 -13.59 6.46
N TRP A 37 -6.74 -13.55 7.26
CA TRP A 37 -7.87 -12.64 7.00
C TRP A 37 -7.47 -11.16 6.99
N VAL A 38 -6.46 -10.74 7.77
CA VAL A 38 -5.98 -9.34 7.78
C VAL A 38 -5.43 -8.98 6.42
N ALA A 39 -4.57 -9.83 5.86
CA ALA A 39 -3.98 -9.62 4.54
C ALA A 39 -5.06 -9.68 3.44
N SER A 40 -6.00 -10.62 3.52
CA SER A 40 -7.12 -10.72 2.58
C SER A 40 -8.01 -9.48 2.61
N ILE A 41 -8.32 -8.93 3.79
CA ILE A 41 -9.12 -7.71 3.93
C ILE A 41 -8.33 -6.50 3.41
N MET A 42 -7.02 -6.42 3.68
CA MET A 42 -6.18 -5.35 3.16
C MET A 42 -6.20 -5.33 1.63
N VAL A 43 -5.93 -6.47 1.00
CA VAL A 43 -5.94 -6.62 -0.46
C VAL A 43 -7.36 -6.40 -1.02
N GLY A 44 -8.38 -6.98 -0.40
CA GLY A 44 -9.78 -6.80 -0.80
C GLY A 44 -10.20 -5.32 -0.78
N THR A 45 -9.86 -4.60 0.30
CA THR A 45 -10.15 -3.17 0.44
C THR A 45 -9.40 -2.34 -0.58
N THR A 46 -8.13 -2.68 -0.84
CA THR A 46 -7.29 -2.03 -1.86
C THR A 46 -7.95 -2.10 -3.23
N TYR A 47 -8.49 -3.26 -3.62
CA TYR A 47 -9.19 -3.44 -4.90
C TYR A 47 -10.59 -2.81 -4.91
N CYS A 48 -11.36 -2.92 -3.82
CA CYS A 48 -12.69 -2.31 -3.70
C CYS A 48 -12.64 -0.78 -3.83
N ILE A 49 -11.55 -0.16 -3.38
CA ILE A 49 -11.35 1.29 -3.48
C ILE A 49 -10.83 1.72 -4.86
N GLY A 50 -10.43 0.77 -5.71
CA GLY A 50 -10.05 1.01 -7.10
C GLY A 50 -10.97 1.98 -7.85
N PRO A 51 -12.27 1.68 -8.03
CA PRO A 51 -13.18 2.58 -8.75
C PRO A 51 -13.31 3.97 -8.08
N ILE A 52 -13.32 4.04 -6.75
CA ILE A 52 -13.41 5.30 -5.99
C ILE A 52 -12.15 6.14 -6.20
N ALA A 53 -10.98 5.51 -6.09
CA ALA A 53 -9.69 6.14 -6.32
C ALA A 53 -9.56 6.64 -7.76
N SER A 54 -10.10 5.92 -8.74
CA SER A 54 -10.14 6.34 -10.15
C SER A 54 -11.00 7.61 -10.31
N GLY A 55 -12.21 7.62 -9.73
CA GLY A 55 -13.08 8.79 -9.76
C GLY A 55 -12.47 10.02 -9.08
N LEU A 56 -11.83 9.84 -7.91
CA LEU A 56 -11.11 10.91 -7.23
C LEU A 56 -9.92 11.41 -8.05
N THR A 57 -9.17 10.50 -8.68
CA THR A 57 -8.00 10.84 -9.50
C THR A 57 -8.41 11.66 -10.72
N ASN A 58 -9.54 11.33 -11.34
CA ASN A 58 -10.07 12.07 -12.48
C ASN A 58 -10.54 13.49 -12.09
N LYS A 59 -11.06 13.66 -10.86
CA LYS A 59 -11.60 14.95 -10.39
C LYS A 59 -10.57 15.87 -9.73
N TYR A 60 -9.68 15.34 -8.90
CA TYR A 60 -8.70 16.10 -8.10
C TYR A 60 -7.25 15.98 -8.62
N GLY A 61 -7.03 15.13 -9.64
CA GLY A 61 -5.72 14.86 -10.20
C GLY A 61 -4.92 13.82 -9.41
N CYS A 62 -3.97 13.17 -10.09
CA CYS A 62 -3.15 12.11 -9.49
C CYS A 62 -2.42 12.56 -8.22
N ARG A 63 -1.90 13.79 -8.21
CA ARG A 63 -0.99 14.27 -7.17
C ARG A 63 -1.69 14.45 -5.81
N ALA A 64 -2.88 15.03 -5.79
CA ALA A 64 -3.65 15.23 -4.56
C ALA A 64 -4.11 13.90 -3.96
N VAL A 65 -4.56 12.97 -4.80
CA VAL A 65 -5.02 11.65 -4.36
C VAL A 65 -3.87 10.81 -3.80
N THR A 66 -2.69 10.84 -4.42
CA THR A 66 -1.50 10.18 -3.87
C THR A 66 -1.13 10.72 -2.49
N ILE A 67 -1.13 12.05 -2.29
CA ILE A 67 -0.77 12.65 -1.00
C ILE A 67 -1.80 12.27 0.07
N ALA A 68 -3.10 12.32 -0.26
CA ALA A 68 -4.16 11.89 0.65
C ALA A 68 -4.02 10.41 1.03
N GLY A 69 -3.73 9.53 0.05
CA GLY A 69 -3.46 8.11 0.30
C GLY A 69 -2.22 7.88 1.18
N ALA A 70 -1.16 8.67 1.00
CA ALA A 70 0.06 8.62 1.82
C ALA A 70 -0.24 8.93 3.29
N ILE A 71 -0.99 10.01 3.51
CA ILE A 71 -1.37 10.46 4.86
C ILE A 71 -2.28 9.42 5.52
N LEU A 72 -3.22 8.85 4.77
CA LEU A 72 -4.11 7.80 5.29
C LEU A 72 -3.34 6.52 5.65
N ALA A 73 -2.42 6.08 4.79
CA ALA A 73 -1.60 4.89 5.04
C ALA A 73 -0.65 5.08 6.23
N SER A 74 0.00 6.25 6.34
CA SER A 74 0.85 6.58 7.49
C SER A 74 0.06 6.70 8.79
N ALA A 75 -1.13 7.29 8.76
CA ALA A 75 -2.04 7.30 9.91
C ALA A 75 -2.48 5.89 10.31
N GLY A 76 -2.81 5.03 9.34
CA GLY A 76 -3.15 3.62 9.58
C GLY A 76 -2.00 2.82 10.23
N LEU A 77 -0.77 3.06 9.80
CA LEU A 77 0.43 2.48 10.42
C LEU A 77 0.69 3.03 11.83
N MET A 78 0.54 4.34 12.04
CA MET A 78 0.66 4.93 13.38
C MET A 78 -0.43 4.40 14.33
N LEU A 79 -1.65 4.16 13.84
CA LEU A 79 -2.71 3.52 14.62
C LEU A 79 -2.37 2.07 14.98
N SER A 80 -1.64 1.37 14.12
CA SER A 80 -1.16 0.01 14.38
C SER A 80 -0.17 -0.06 15.55
N THR A 81 0.69 0.95 15.74
CA THR A 81 1.70 0.91 16.82
C THR A 81 1.11 1.00 18.22
N ILE A 82 -0.10 1.55 18.35
CA ILE A 82 -0.83 1.72 19.61
C ILE A 82 -1.91 0.65 19.78
N SER A 83 -2.04 -0.29 18.82
CA SER A 83 -3.09 -1.29 18.77
C SER A 83 -2.95 -2.34 19.89
N PRO A 84 -3.90 -2.41 20.85
CA PRO A 84 -3.86 -3.37 21.95
C PRO A 84 -4.50 -4.74 21.61
N ASN A 85 -5.24 -4.84 20.50
CA ASN A 85 -6.02 -6.02 20.13
C ASN A 85 -5.90 -6.34 18.63
N VAL A 86 -5.94 -7.63 18.28
CA VAL A 86 -5.88 -8.10 16.87
C VAL A 86 -7.01 -7.51 16.02
N GLN A 87 -8.23 -7.37 16.58
CA GLN A 87 -9.37 -6.72 15.91
C GLN A 87 -9.12 -5.26 15.54
N PHE A 88 -8.35 -4.53 16.35
CA PHE A 88 -7.97 -3.16 16.06
C PHE A 88 -6.92 -3.11 14.93
N LEU A 89 -6.07 -4.13 14.87
CA LEU A 89 -5.13 -4.36 13.78
C LEU A 89 -5.86 -4.60 12.45
N PHE A 90 -6.93 -5.40 12.46
CA PHE A 90 -7.78 -5.62 11.28
C PHE A 90 -8.34 -4.32 10.70
N PHE A 91 -8.80 -3.41 11.56
CA PHE A 91 -9.41 -2.16 11.11
C PHE A 91 -8.37 -1.14 10.65
N SER A 92 -7.29 -0.95 11.42
CA SER A 92 -6.23 0.01 11.08
C SER A 92 -5.45 -0.40 9.82
N ILE A 93 -5.06 -1.66 9.70
CA ILE A 93 -4.25 -2.13 8.57
C ILE A 93 -5.13 -2.58 7.41
N GLY A 94 -6.14 -3.40 7.68
CA GLY A 94 -7.01 -3.91 6.63
C GLY A 94 -7.77 -2.78 5.94
N LEU A 95 -8.48 -1.96 6.72
CA LEU A 95 -9.30 -0.88 6.14
C LEU A 95 -8.51 0.40 5.93
N CYS A 96 -7.87 0.96 6.97
CA CYS A 96 -7.22 2.27 6.86
C CYS A 96 -5.98 2.23 5.95
N THR A 97 -5.08 1.27 6.18
CA THR A 97 -3.86 1.15 5.38
C THR A 97 -4.16 0.60 3.99
N GLY A 98 -5.04 -0.40 3.87
CA GLY A 98 -5.51 -0.91 2.56
C GLY A 98 -6.21 0.14 1.70
N SER A 99 -7.04 1.01 2.30
CA SER A 99 -7.64 2.13 1.57
C SER A 99 -6.63 3.18 1.12
N GLY A 100 -5.65 3.49 1.97
CA GLY A 100 -4.53 4.37 1.64
C GLY A 100 -3.71 3.84 0.46
N PHE A 101 -3.39 2.54 0.46
CA PHE A 101 -2.68 1.90 -0.66
C PHE A 101 -3.49 1.89 -1.94
N GLY A 102 -4.79 1.57 -1.89
CA GLY A 102 -5.66 1.60 -3.07
C GLY A 102 -5.70 2.99 -3.71
N LEU A 103 -5.78 4.03 -2.89
CA LEU A 103 -5.72 5.43 -3.33
C LEU A 103 -4.33 5.83 -3.87
N MET A 104 -3.26 5.17 -3.45
CA MET A 104 -1.90 5.48 -3.90
C MET A 104 -1.52 4.76 -5.19
N TYR A 105 -1.95 3.49 -5.33
CA TYR A 105 -1.58 2.60 -6.43
C TYR A 105 -2.14 3.08 -7.77
N LEU A 106 -3.41 3.49 -7.79
CA LEU A 106 -4.10 3.96 -8.98
C LEU A 106 -3.49 5.21 -9.63
N PRO A 107 -3.29 6.34 -8.92
CA PRO A 107 -2.65 7.51 -9.50
C PRO A 107 -1.20 7.25 -9.90
N SER A 108 -0.52 6.29 -9.26
CA SER A 108 0.82 5.86 -9.67
C SER A 108 0.78 5.24 -11.09
N ILE A 109 -0.18 4.36 -11.36
CA ILE A 109 -0.40 3.76 -12.68
C ILE A 109 -0.87 4.82 -13.67
N VAL A 110 -1.91 5.58 -13.35
CA VAL A 110 -2.51 6.59 -14.25
C VAL A 110 -1.49 7.65 -14.63
N SER A 111 -0.68 8.13 -13.67
CA SER A 111 0.33 9.14 -13.94
C SER A 111 1.41 8.63 -14.91
N VAL A 112 1.87 7.37 -14.79
CA VAL A 112 2.81 6.77 -15.76
C VAL A 112 2.16 6.61 -17.13
N THR A 113 0.91 6.18 -17.15
CA THR A 113 0.12 5.91 -18.37
C THR A 113 -0.13 7.17 -19.19
N CYS A 114 -0.39 8.31 -18.53
CA CYS A 114 -0.58 9.62 -19.16
C CYS A 114 0.73 10.30 -19.59
N TYR A 115 1.82 10.17 -18.83
CA TYR A 115 3.07 10.87 -19.14
C TYR A 115 3.90 10.23 -20.26
N PHE A 116 3.78 8.91 -20.46
CA PHE A 116 4.58 8.17 -21.45
C PHE A 116 3.70 7.28 -22.34
N GLU A 117 2.75 7.84 -23.09
CA GLU A 117 1.93 7.06 -24.04
C GLU A 117 2.79 6.23 -25.02
N LYS A 118 3.93 6.78 -25.48
CA LYS A 118 4.79 6.15 -26.49
C LYS A 118 5.84 5.17 -25.92
N GLN A 119 6.15 5.24 -24.62
CA GLN A 119 7.14 4.38 -23.95
C GLN A 119 6.67 3.87 -22.58
N ARG A 120 5.39 3.44 -22.49
CA ARG A 120 4.81 2.92 -21.24
C ARG A 120 5.67 1.83 -20.62
N ALA A 121 6.05 0.79 -21.38
CA ALA A 121 6.81 -0.35 -20.84
C ALA A 121 8.15 0.04 -20.19
N PHE A 122 8.86 1.02 -20.74
CA PHE A 122 10.14 1.46 -20.20
C PHE A 122 9.96 2.27 -18.91
N ALA A 123 8.95 3.16 -18.87
CA ALA A 123 8.64 3.94 -17.68
C ALA A 123 8.10 3.08 -16.53
N THR A 124 7.23 2.11 -16.83
CA THR A 124 6.76 1.13 -15.84
C THR A 124 7.90 0.25 -15.36
N GLY A 125 8.81 -0.16 -16.27
CA GLY A 125 10.02 -0.91 -15.91
C GLY A 125 10.91 -0.16 -14.92
N ILE A 126 11.15 1.14 -15.13
CA ILE A 126 11.91 1.97 -14.18
C ILE A 126 11.15 2.10 -12.86
N ALA A 127 9.84 2.32 -12.87
CA ALA A 127 9.03 2.42 -11.65
C ALA A 127 9.07 1.12 -10.82
N VAL A 128 8.96 -0.05 -11.47
CA VAL A 128 9.01 -1.37 -10.84
C VAL A 128 10.43 -1.73 -10.36
N CYS A 129 11.48 -1.26 -11.03
CA CYS A 129 12.85 -1.33 -10.48
C CYS A 129 12.96 -0.64 -9.11
N GLY A 130 12.13 0.37 -8.85
CA GLY A 130 12.02 1.02 -7.53
C GLY A 130 11.47 0.09 -6.47
N SER A 131 10.43 -0.69 -6.80
CA SER A 131 9.90 -1.74 -5.91
C SER A 131 11.00 -2.70 -5.46
N GLY A 132 11.81 -3.20 -6.39
CA GLY A 132 12.92 -4.11 -6.07
C GLY A 132 13.98 -3.50 -5.15
N MET A 133 14.26 -2.20 -5.31
CA MET A 133 15.20 -1.48 -4.45
C MET A 133 14.61 -1.19 -3.06
N GLY A 134 13.31 -0.88 -2.99
CA GLY A 134 12.58 -0.75 -1.73
C GLY A 134 12.54 -2.07 -0.96
N THR A 135 12.29 -3.18 -1.66
CA THR A 135 12.37 -4.52 -1.07
C THR A 135 13.79 -4.81 -0.59
N LEU A 136 14.84 -4.52 -1.37
CA LEU A 136 16.22 -4.77 -0.93
C LEU A 136 16.67 -3.91 0.26
N ALA A 137 16.17 -2.68 0.38
CA ALA A 137 16.51 -1.77 1.47
C ALA A 137 15.74 -2.06 2.77
N LEU A 138 14.49 -2.51 2.67
CA LEU A 138 13.59 -2.77 3.80
C LEU A 138 13.47 -4.25 4.16
N ALA A 139 13.89 -5.18 3.29
CA ALA A 139 14.01 -6.58 3.65
C ALA A 139 15.18 -6.74 4.64
N PRO A 140 14.91 -7.21 5.87
CA PRO A 140 15.96 -7.55 6.79
C PRO A 140 16.68 -8.80 6.29
N ARG A 141 17.99 -8.85 6.53
CA ARG A 141 18.79 -10.06 6.41
C ARG A 141 18.38 -11.09 7.45
#